data_AF-A0A957Q1K5-F1
#
_entry.id   AF-A0A957Q1K5-F1
#
_cell.length_a   1.000
_cell.length_b   1.000
_cell.length_c   1.000
_cell.angle_alpha   90.00
_cell.angle_beta   90.00
_cell.angle_gamma   90.00
#
_symmetry.space_group_name_H-M   'P 1'
#
loop_
_entity.id
_entity.type
_entity.pdbx_description
1 polymer ?
#
loop_
_entity_poly.entity_id
_entity_poly.type
_entity_poly.pdbx_seq_one_letter_code
_entity_poly.pdbx_strand_id
1 'polypeptide(L)'
;ADIDRIVTERLERERKKSDDKAQKAKEEAEAKALEEQQKFQELAEKRGTKVTELETSVTDLTTKLETATAKAERFEAALNGLLEKQRKAVPEHLVALLDKLDPVEQLEWLASNTDKLTVGGVPGTPKGQNGMTDAQKQEASKDAQRFYRSRF
;
A
#
# COMPACT_ATOMS: atom_id res chain seq x y z
N ALA A 1 -29.15 8.05 -95.63
CA ALA A 1 -27.76 8.43 -95.29
C ALA A 1 -27.70 9.33 -94.05
N ASP A 2 -28.46 10.42 -93.96
CA ASP A 2 -28.35 11.33 -92.80
C ASP A 2 -28.86 10.78 -91.46
N ILE A 3 -29.90 9.94 -91.45
CA ILE A 3 -30.45 9.36 -90.21
C ILE A 3 -29.42 8.45 -89.53
N ASP A 4 -28.75 7.58 -90.29
CA ASP A 4 -27.71 6.69 -89.75
C ASP A 4 -26.54 7.47 -89.13
N ARG A 5 -26.15 8.59 -89.75
CA ARG A 5 -25.10 9.49 -89.25
C ARG A 5 -25.48 10.16 -87.92
N ILE A 6 -26.74 10.55 -87.75
CA ILE A 6 -27.24 11.16 -86.51
C ILE A 6 -27.31 10.11 -85.38
N VAL A 7 -27.68 8.87 -85.72
CA VAL A 7 -27.74 7.76 -84.76
C VAL A 7 -26.35 7.37 -84.27
N THR A 8 -25.35 7.26 -85.16
CA THR A 8 -23.97 6.97 -84.77
C THR A 8 -23.37 8.08 -83.90
N GLU A 9 -23.56 9.34 -84.24
CA GLU A 9 -23.11 10.48 -83.42
C GLU A 9 -23.72 10.49 -82.00
N ARG A 10 -24.98 10.10 -81.87
CA ARG A 10 -25.66 9.98 -80.57
C ARG A 10 -25.10 8.81 -79.76
N LEU A 11 -24.89 7.66 -80.39
CA LEU A 11 -24.29 6.48 -79.75
C LEU A 11 -22.86 6.75 -79.28
N GLU A 12 -22.05 7.46 -80.08
CA GLU A 12 -20.69 7.85 -79.67
C GLU A 12 -20.71 8.86 -78.51
N ARG A 13 -21.64 9.83 -78.50
CA ARG A 13 -21.80 10.76 -77.38
C ARG A 13 -22.25 10.06 -76.10
N GLU A 14 -23.18 9.11 -76.20
CA GLU A 14 -23.63 8.28 -75.08
C GLU A 14 -22.48 7.42 -74.53
N ARG A 15 -21.72 6.74 -75.41
CA ARG A 15 -20.54 5.96 -75.01
C ARG A 15 -19.49 6.82 -74.32
N LYS A 16 -19.10 7.96 -74.89
CA LYS A 16 -18.16 8.87 -74.24
C LYS A 16 -18.66 9.36 -72.88
N LYS A 17 -19.94 9.71 -72.76
CA LYS A 17 -20.53 10.10 -71.46
C LYS A 17 -20.55 8.96 -70.44
N SER A 18 -20.81 7.73 -70.89
CA SER A 18 -20.75 6.53 -70.07
C SER A 18 -19.33 6.27 -69.57
N ASP A 19 -18.35 6.31 -70.48
CA ASP A 19 -16.95 6.07 -70.18
C ASP A 19 -16.39 7.14 -69.24
N ASP A 20 -16.69 8.43 -69.49
CA ASP A 20 -16.32 9.53 -68.60
C ASP A 20 -16.91 9.37 -67.19
N LYS A 21 -18.16 8.91 -67.08
CA LYS A 21 -18.79 8.65 -65.78
C LYS A 21 -18.16 7.45 -65.08
N ALA A 22 -17.88 6.37 -65.81
CA ALA A 22 -17.24 5.19 -65.26
C ALA A 22 -15.81 5.48 -64.80
N GLN A 23 -15.07 6.30 -65.57
CA GLN A 23 -13.72 6.72 -65.21
C GLN A 23 -13.72 7.63 -63.98
N LYS A 24 -14.59 8.63 -63.92
CA LYS A 24 -14.75 9.47 -62.71
C LYS A 24 -15.14 8.67 -61.49
N ALA A 25 -16.06 7.71 -61.62
CA ALA A 25 -16.46 6.86 -60.51
C ALA A 25 -15.31 5.98 -59.99
N LYS A 26 -14.42 5.51 -60.88
CA LYS A 26 -13.20 4.78 -60.49
C LYS A 26 -12.21 5.69 -59.78
N GLU A 27 -11.92 6.86 -60.34
CA GLU A 27 -11.02 7.84 -59.74
C GLU A 27 -11.50 8.28 -58.34
N GLU A 28 -12.81 8.52 -58.17
CA GLU A 28 -13.39 8.84 -56.86
C GLU A 28 -13.33 7.66 -55.88
N ALA A 29 -13.50 6.42 -56.34
CA ALA A 29 -13.40 5.23 -55.50
C ALA A 29 -11.95 4.97 -55.06
N GLU A 30 -10.98 5.13 -55.97
CA GLU A 30 -9.55 5.01 -55.67
C GLU A 30 -9.08 6.11 -54.72
N ALA A 31 -9.53 7.35 -54.91
CA ALA A 31 -9.24 8.45 -53.99
C ALA A 31 -9.77 8.18 -52.57
N LYS A 32 -11.02 7.71 -52.46
CA LYS A 32 -11.61 7.33 -51.15
C LYS A 32 -10.86 6.17 -50.49
N ALA A 33 -10.51 5.14 -51.25
CA ALA A 33 -9.74 4.01 -50.73
C ALA A 33 -8.36 4.44 -50.22
N LEU A 34 -7.69 5.35 -50.93
CA LEU A 34 -6.40 5.90 -50.50
C LEU A 34 -6.53 6.72 -49.22
N GLU A 35 -7.54 7.59 -49.13
CA GLU A 35 -7.81 8.37 -47.91
C GLU A 35 -8.11 7.47 -46.70
N GLU A 36 -8.92 6.43 -46.89
CA GLU A 36 -9.23 5.46 -45.83
C GLU A 36 -7.97 4.72 -45.40
N GLN A 37 -7.14 4.26 -46.33
CA GLN A 37 -5.88 3.59 -46.04
C GLN A 37 -4.94 4.48 -45.23
N GLN A 38 -4.81 5.76 -45.60
CA GLN A 38 -4.01 6.74 -44.85
C GLN A 38 -4.52 6.91 -43.42
N LYS A 39 -5.83 7.10 -43.24
CA LYS A 39 -6.45 7.21 -41.90
C LYS A 39 -6.21 5.95 -41.04
N PHE A 40 -6.24 4.77 -41.65
CA PHE A 40 -5.94 3.52 -40.93
C PHE A 40 -4.47 3.42 -40.53
N GLN A 41 -3.54 3.85 -41.39
CA GLN A 41 -2.11 3.89 -41.07
C GLN A 41 -1.84 4.85 -39.90
N GLU A 42 -2.37 6.07 -39.95
CA GLU A 42 -2.24 7.04 -38.87
C GLU A 42 -2.81 6.51 -37.54
N LEU A 43 -3.97 5.87 -37.59
CA LEU A 43 -4.59 5.29 -36.41
C LEU A 43 -3.76 4.12 -35.85
N ALA A 44 -3.20 3.28 -36.72
CA ALA A 44 -2.36 2.17 -36.33
C ALA A 44 -1.06 2.65 -35.67
N GLU A 45 -0.40 3.66 -36.24
CA GLU A 45 0.79 4.28 -35.66
C GLU A 45 0.50 4.89 -34.29
N LYS A 46 -0.58 5.67 -34.18
CA LYS A 46 -1.00 6.28 -32.91
C LYS A 46 -1.33 5.23 -31.83
N ARG A 47 -1.91 4.09 -32.23
CA ARG A 47 -2.17 2.98 -31.30
C ARG A 47 -0.87 2.26 -30.93
N GLY A 48 0.02 2.04 -31.89
CA GLY A 48 1.33 1.42 -31.66
C GLY A 48 2.15 2.22 -30.65
N THR A 49 2.26 3.53 -30.84
CA THR A 49 2.93 4.41 -29.86
C THR A 49 2.24 4.34 -28.51
N LYS A 50 0.91 4.37 -28.46
CA LYS A 50 0.20 4.32 -27.18
C LYS A 50 0.41 3.00 -26.43
N VAL A 51 0.46 1.88 -27.13
CA VAL A 51 0.75 0.57 -26.55
C VAL A 51 2.15 0.56 -25.96
N THR A 52 3.16 1.02 -26.70
CA THR A 52 4.54 1.06 -26.19
C THR A 52 4.71 1.99 -24.97
N GLU A 53 4.03 3.13 -24.93
CA GLU A 53 4.00 4.01 -23.75
C GLU A 53 3.40 3.30 -22.54
N LEU A 54 2.27 2.62 -22.71
CA LEU A 54 1.59 1.92 -21.63
C LEU A 54 2.42 0.75 -21.12
N GLU A 55 3.02 -0.04 -22.02
CA GLU A 55 3.93 -1.13 -21.66
C GLU A 55 5.10 -0.62 -20.82
N THR A 56 5.75 0.47 -21.27
CA THR A 56 6.85 1.11 -20.52
C THR A 56 6.37 1.62 -19.15
N SER A 57 5.18 2.21 -19.09
CA SER A 57 4.63 2.69 -17.81
C SER A 57 4.32 1.55 -16.85
N VAL A 58 3.84 0.41 -17.35
CA VAL A 58 3.55 -0.77 -16.53
C VAL A 58 4.85 -1.37 -15.99
N THR A 59 5.89 -1.49 -16.81
CA THR A 59 7.19 -1.99 -16.34
C THR A 59 7.80 -1.10 -15.27
N ASP A 60 7.73 0.21 -15.46
CA ASP A 60 8.22 1.20 -14.49
C ASP A 60 7.46 1.13 -13.16
N LEU A 61 6.12 1.06 -13.23
CA LEU A 61 5.29 0.96 -12.04
C LEU A 61 5.52 -0.35 -11.28
N THR A 62 5.69 -1.45 -12.00
CA THR A 62 5.98 -2.76 -11.40
C THR A 62 7.31 -2.73 -10.66
N THR A 63 8.36 -2.18 -11.29
CA THR A 63 9.69 -2.04 -10.66
C THR A 63 9.65 -1.15 -9.41
N LYS A 64 8.90 -0.04 -9.47
CA LYS A 64 8.70 0.86 -8.32
C LYS A 64 7.95 0.17 -7.19
N LEU A 65 6.92 -0.61 -7.52
CA LEU A 65 6.13 -1.38 -6.56
C LEU A 65 7.01 -2.41 -5.85
N GLU A 66 7.75 -3.23 -6.60
CA GLU A 66 8.67 -4.23 -6.02
C GLU A 66 9.70 -3.59 -5.09
N THR A 67 10.28 -2.47 -5.50
CA THR A 67 11.24 -1.72 -4.67
C THR A 67 10.58 -1.17 -3.40
N ALA A 68 9.37 -0.64 -3.50
CA ALA A 68 8.63 -0.10 -2.37
C ALA A 68 8.24 -1.20 -1.38
N THR A 69 7.75 -2.35 -1.86
CA THR A 69 7.41 -3.51 -1.04
C THR A 69 8.63 -4.05 -0.31
N ALA A 70 9.75 -4.24 -1.00
CA ALA A 70 11.00 -4.71 -0.38
C ALA A 70 11.52 -3.74 0.71
N LYS A 71 11.30 -2.43 0.54
CA LYS A 71 11.62 -1.43 1.58
C LYS A 71 10.65 -1.52 2.75
N ALA A 72 9.35 -1.65 2.48
CA ALA A 72 8.33 -1.77 3.51
C ALA A 72 8.58 -3.00 4.39
N GLU A 73 8.84 -4.17 3.81
CA GLU A 73 9.17 -5.41 4.54
C GLU A 73 10.42 -5.24 5.42
N ARG A 74 11.46 -4.58 4.90
CA ARG A 74 12.68 -4.30 5.67
C ARG A 74 12.42 -3.36 6.86
N PHE A 75 11.61 -2.32 6.65
CA PHE A 75 11.23 -1.41 7.72
C PHE A 75 10.34 -2.10 8.75
N GLU A 76 9.36 -2.88 8.32
CA GLU A 76 8.50 -3.67 9.21
C GLU A 76 9.32 -4.63 10.08
N ALA A 77 10.26 -5.37 9.48
CA ALA A 77 11.15 -6.24 10.23
C ALA A 77 12.02 -5.47 11.25
N ALA A 78 12.56 -4.31 10.86
CA ALA A 78 13.35 -3.47 11.74
C ALA A 78 12.52 -2.87 12.89
N LEU A 79 11.29 -2.43 12.62
CA LEU A 79 10.36 -1.88 13.60
C LEU A 79 9.90 -2.96 14.59
N ASN A 80 9.57 -4.15 14.12
CA ASN A 80 9.22 -5.28 14.98
C ASN A 80 10.39 -5.68 15.89
N GLY A 81 11.62 -5.74 15.35
CA GLY A 81 12.82 -6.00 16.14
C GLY A 81 13.13 -4.91 17.18
N LEU A 82 12.75 -3.66 16.91
CA LEU A 82 12.82 -2.57 17.89
C LEU A 82 11.74 -2.71 18.97
N LEU A 83 10.50 -3.01 18.57
CA LEU A 83 9.38 -3.22 19.48
C LEU A 83 9.65 -4.34 20.46
N GLU A 84 10.16 -5.48 20.02
CA GLU A 84 10.49 -6.60 20.89
C GLU A 84 11.50 -6.22 21.98
N LYS A 85 12.47 -5.35 21.64
CA LYS A 85 13.45 -4.84 22.62
C LYS A 85 12.81 -3.90 23.61
N GLN A 86 11.97 -2.97 23.14
CA GLN A 86 11.33 -1.98 24.00
C GLN A 86 10.25 -2.60 24.89
N ARG A 87 9.50 -3.59 24.40
CA ARG A 87 8.47 -4.32 25.14
C ARG A 87 9.00 -5.04 26.40
N LYS A 88 10.29 -5.38 26.45
CA LYS A 88 10.91 -5.97 27.66
C LYS A 88 10.92 -5.03 28.86
N ALA A 89 10.91 -3.72 28.63
CA ALA A 89 10.87 -2.71 29.68
C ALA A 89 9.43 -2.31 30.06
N VAL A 90 8.42 -2.89 29.41
CA VAL A 90 7.01 -2.55 29.62
C VAL A 90 6.41 -3.50 30.67
N PRO A 91 5.73 -2.97 31.71
CA PRO A 91 4.98 -3.78 32.66
C PRO A 91 3.91 -4.65 31.98
N GLU A 92 3.75 -5.89 32.44
CA GLU A 92 2.89 -6.92 31.82
C GLU A 92 1.42 -6.47 31.61
N HIS A 93 0.86 -5.70 32.54
CA HIS A 93 -0.51 -5.19 32.44
C HIS A 93 -0.71 -4.16 31.32
N LEU A 94 0.36 -3.54 30.80
CA LEU A 94 0.30 -2.61 29.67
C LEU A 94 0.52 -3.32 28.34
N VAL A 95 1.14 -4.50 28.33
CA VAL A 95 1.39 -5.29 27.11
C VAL A 95 0.06 -5.65 26.42
N ALA A 96 -0.93 -6.10 27.19
CA ALA A 96 -2.26 -6.44 26.67
C ALA A 96 -3.03 -5.25 26.07
N LEU A 97 -2.67 -4.02 26.45
CA LEU A 97 -3.23 -2.80 25.85
C LEU A 97 -2.48 -2.43 24.56
N LEU A 98 -1.16 -2.58 24.55
CA LEU A 98 -0.33 -2.34 23.37
C LEU A 98 -0.62 -3.32 22.23
N ASP A 99 -0.98 -4.57 22.54
CA ASP A 99 -1.33 -5.58 21.54
C ASP A 99 -2.57 -5.22 20.69
N LYS A 100 -3.34 -4.20 21.08
CA LYS A 100 -4.50 -3.71 20.30
C LYS A 100 -4.13 -2.65 19.26
N LEU A 101 -2.94 -2.08 19.37
CA LEU A 101 -2.44 -1.02 18.49
C LEU A 101 -1.59 -1.61 17.37
N ASP A 102 -1.49 -0.92 16.24
CA ASP A 102 -0.55 -1.34 15.19
C ASP A 102 0.91 -1.11 15.62
N PRO A 103 1.90 -1.77 14.99
CA PRO A 103 3.31 -1.67 15.41
C PRO A 103 3.87 -0.24 15.44
N VAL A 104 3.41 0.65 14.56
CA VAL A 104 3.87 2.04 14.55
C VAL A 104 3.26 2.81 15.73
N GLU A 105 1.96 2.67 15.94
CA GLU A 105 1.26 3.25 17.09
C GLU A 105 1.84 2.77 18.43
N GLN A 106 2.23 1.51 18.53
CA GLN A 106 2.90 0.98 19.71
C GLN A 106 4.24 1.69 19.97
N LEU A 107 5.05 1.91 18.93
CA LEU A 107 6.33 2.61 19.05
C LEU A 107 6.13 4.09 19.44
N GLU A 108 5.13 4.75 18.88
CA GLU A 108 4.78 6.14 19.24
C GLU A 108 4.34 6.25 20.71
N TRP A 109 3.52 5.29 21.17
CA TRP A 109 3.11 5.23 22.57
C TRP A 109 4.31 5.01 23.49
N LEU A 110 5.20 4.07 23.14
CA LEU A 110 6.41 3.79 23.92
C LEU A 110 7.33 5.00 23.98
N ALA A 111 7.58 5.66 22.85
CA ALA A 111 8.39 6.88 22.80
C ALA A 111 7.82 7.99 23.72
N SER A 112 6.49 8.13 23.77
CA SER A 112 5.82 9.14 24.60
C SER A 112 5.76 8.80 26.09
N ASN A 113 5.98 7.53 26.46
CA ASN A 113 5.82 7.05 27.84
C ASN A 113 7.10 6.43 28.42
N THR A 114 8.22 6.44 27.69
CA THR A 114 9.49 5.82 28.10
C THR A 114 9.96 6.29 29.47
N ASP A 115 9.89 7.59 29.77
CA ASP A 115 10.29 8.17 31.07
C ASP A 115 9.41 7.74 32.25
N LYS A 116 8.19 7.26 31.97
CA LYS A 116 7.24 6.76 32.98
C LYS A 116 7.37 5.26 33.20
N LEU A 117 8.01 4.55 32.27
CA LEU A 117 8.22 3.11 32.30
C LEU A 117 9.51 2.73 33.03
N THR A 118 10.47 3.66 33.14
CA THR A 118 11.63 3.51 34.01
C THR A 118 11.18 3.62 35.47
N VAL A 119 10.93 2.48 36.09
CA VAL A 119 10.61 2.39 37.50
C VAL A 119 11.85 2.82 38.30
N GLY A 120 11.93 4.10 38.66
CA GLY A 120 12.71 4.51 39.82
C GLY A 120 12.21 3.68 40.99
N GLY A 121 13.05 2.79 41.50
CA GLY A 121 12.69 1.85 42.55
C GLY A 121 11.92 2.56 43.66
N VAL A 122 10.78 1.99 44.05
CA VAL A 122 9.99 2.49 45.18
C VAL A 122 10.96 2.73 46.34
N PRO A 123 11.00 3.93 46.95
CA PRO A 123 11.84 4.16 48.12
C PRO A 123 11.54 3.05 49.11
N GLY A 124 12.58 2.30 49.50
CA GLY A 124 12.41 1.18 50.43
C GLY A 124 11.62 1.68 51.63
N THR A 125 10.49 1.02 51.90
CA THR A 125 9.66 1.37 53.04
C THR A 125 10.58 1.44 54.26
N PRO A 126 10.58 2.53 55.05
CA PRO A 126 11.49 2.66 56.18
C PRO A 126 11.37 1.40 57.04
N LYS A 127 12.48 0.66 57.19
CA LYS A 127 12.52 -0.46 58.14
C LYS A 127 12.08 0.12 59.49
N GLY A 128 10.98 -0.39 60.04
CA GLY A 128 10.47 0.05 61.33
C GLY A 128 11.62 0.11 62.33
N GLN A 129 11.88 1.29 62.87
CA GLN A 129 13.09 1.63 63.63
C GLN A 129 13.16 0.96 65.01
N ASN A 130 12.20 0.09 65.33
CA ASN A 130 12.12 -0.65 66.59
C ASN A 130 12.04 -2.15 66.31
N GLY A 131 13.13 -2.72 65.79
CA GLY A 131 13.32 -4.16 65.87
C GLY A 131 13.39 -4.55 67.35
N MET A 132 12.35 -5.23 67.86
CA MET A 132 12.37 -5.78 69.22
C MET A 132 13.66 -6.57 69.42
N THR A 133 14.40 -6.24 70.48
CA THR A 133 15.60 -7.01 70.87
C THR A 133 15.18 -8.43 71.23
N ASP A 134 16.10 -9.40 71.14
CA ASP A 134 15.75 -10.79 71.45
C ASP A 134 15.29 -10.97 72.91
N ALA A 135 15.70 -10.07 73.81
CA ALA A 135 15.18 -9.98 75.17
C ALA A 135 13.68 -9.61 75.20
N GLN A 136 13.26 -8.61 74.41
CA GLN A 136 11.85 -8.18 74.31
C GLN A 136 10.98 -9.27 73.66
N LYS A 137 11.51 -10.02 72.69
CA LYS A 137 10.81 -11.18 72.11
C LYS A 137 10.63 -12.31 73.13
N GLN A 138 11.64 -12.59 73.95
CA GLN A 138 11.53 -13.59 75.01
C GLN A 138 10.55 -13.18 76.11
N GLU A 139 10.51 -11.89 76.45
CA GLU A 139 9.59 -11.38 77.47
C GLU A 139 8.14 -11.42 76.98
N ALA A 140 7.88 -11.01 75.73
CA ALA A 140 6.57 -11.18 75.10
C ALA A 140 6.14 -12.66 75.01
N SER A 141 7.08 -13.57 74.75
CA SER A 141 6.82 -15.01 74.75
C SER A 141 6.48 -15.54 76.14
N LYS A 142 7.13 -15.05 77.19
CA LYS A 142 6.86 -15.45 78.58
C LYS A 142 5.51 -14.93 79.06
N ASP A 143 5.16 -13.70 78.72
CA ASP A 143 3.86 -13.12 79.05
C ASP A 143 2.72 -13.82 78.30
N ALA A 144 2.92 -14.17 77.03
CA ALA A 144 1.97 -15.00 76.30
C ALA A 144 1.77 -16.36 76.98
N GLN A 145 2.86 -17.04 77.38
CA GLN A 145 2.76 -18.33 78.08
C GLN A 145 2.07 -18.21 79.46
N ARG A 146 2.31 -17.12 80.19
CA ARG A 146 1.60 -16.85 81.46
C ARG A 146 0.11 -16.63 81.25
N PHE A 147 -0.27 -15.90 80.21
CA PHE A 147 -1.66 -15.66 79.85
C PHE A 147 -2.39 -16.95 79.46
N TYR A 148 -1.74 -17.85 78.73
CA TYR A 148 -2.33 -19.15 78.37
C TYR A 148 -2.40 -20.12 79.56
N ARG A 149 -1.43 -20.06 80.48
CA ARG A 149 -1.41 -20.91 81.68
C ARG A 149 -2.39 -20.45 82.77
N SER A 150 -2.84 -19.20 82.77
CA SER A 150 -3.83 -18.71 83.74
C SER A 150 -5.29 -18.94 83.28
N ARG A 151 -5.50 -19.45 82.06
CA ARG A 151 -6.83 -19.72 81.47
C ARG A 151 -7.19 -21.20 81.30
N PHE A 152 -6.34 -22.13 81.78
CA PHE A 152 -6.62 -23.57 81.80
C PHE A 152 -6.14 -24.20 83.11
#